data_AF-A0A260Z274-F1
#
_entry.id   AF-A0A260Z274-F1
#
_cell.length_a   1.000
_cell.length_b   1.000
_cell.length_c   1.000
_cell.angle_alpha   90.00
_cell.angle_beta   90.00
_cell.angle_gamma   90.00
#
_symmetry.space_group_name_H-M   'P 1'
#
loop_
_entity.id
_entity.type
_entity.pdbx_description
1 polymer ?
#
loop_
_entity_poly.entity_id
_entity_poly.type
_entity_poly.pdbx_seq_one_letter_code
_entity_poly.pdbx_strand_id
1 'polypeptide(L)'
;MAQYALEDGFLSSSQLDYIREQLYFYLAKVRPNAVSLVDSWEFSDIELRSVLGRRDGHVYPNLFKWAKSSPLNKTDVLPSVTQYLKPMMEKARQSKL
;
A
#
# COMPACT_ATOMS: atom_id res chain seq x y z
N MET A 1 -2.58 -20.70 17.45
CA MET A 1 -1.89 -21.90 16.89
C MET A 1 -0.74 -22.34 17.77
N ALA A 2 0.33 -21.56 17.96
CA ALA A 2 1.42 -21.95 18.87
C ALA A 2 0.98 -22.14 20.32
N GLN A 3 -0.03 -21.39 20.77
CA GLN A 3 -0.56 -21.46 22.13
C GLN A 3 -1.12 -22.84 22.49
N TYR A 4 -1.91 -23.46 21.61
CA TYR A 4 -2.49 -24.79 21.85
C TYR A 4 -1.45 -25.89 22.01
N ALA A 5 -0.33 -25.80 21.29
CA ALA A 5 0.73 -26.80 21.35
C ALA A 5 1.69 -26.61 22.54
N LEU A 6 1.63 -25.45 23.21
CA LEU A 6 2.33 -25.22 24.49
C LEU A 6 1.47 -25.66 25.67
N GLU A 7 0.13 -25.58 25.55
CA GLU A 7 -0.83 -25.86 26.62
C GLU A 7 -0.81 -27.32 27.09
N ASP A 8 -0.64 -28.28 26.17
CA ASP A 8 -0.55 -29.72 26.46
C ASP A 8 0.89 -30.22 26.63
N GLY A 9 1.87 -29.31 26.58
CA GLY A 9 3.30 -29.63 26.68
C GLY A 9 3.87 -30.36 25.46
N PHE A 10 3.14 -30.42 24.34
CA PHE A 10 3.61 -31.05 23.10
C PHE A 10 4.83 -30.31 22.51
N LEU A 11 4.86 -28.99 22.62
CA LEU A 11 5.99 -28.13 22.27
C LEU A 11 6.63 -27.51 23.53
N SER A 12 7.95 -27.47 23.57
CA SER A 12 8.72 -26.73 24.57
C SER A 12 9.00 -25.29 24.13
N SER A 13 9.38 -24.43 25.09
CA SER A 13 9.81 -23.06 24.77
C SER A 13 11.02 -23.02 23.83
N SER A 14 11.98 -23.94 23.99
CA SER A 14 13.16 -24.00 23.11
C SER A 14 12.81 -24.42 21.68
N GLN A 15 11.86 -25.34 21.52
CA GLN A 15 11.34 -25.69 20.19
C GLN A 15 10.59 -24.52 19.56
N LEU A 16 9.88 -23.72 20.36
CA LEU A 16 9.23 -22.51 19.87
C LEU A 16 10.24 -21.45 19.41
N ASP A 17 11.33 -21.26 20.15
CA ASP A 17 12.41 -20.36 19.76
C ASP A 17 13.09 -20.83 18.48
N TYR A 18 13.35 -22.13 18.36
CA TYR A 18 13.83 -22.72 17.11
C TYR A 18 12.88 -22.45 15.93
N ILE A 19 11.56 -22.58 16.11
CA ILE A 19 10.59 -22.26 15.05
C ILE A 19 10.67 -20.79 14.63
N ARG A 20 10.86 -19.86 15.58
CA ARG A 20 11.03 -18.43 15.26
C ARG A 20 12.31 -18.19 14.46
N GLU A 21 13.41 -18.81 14.85
CA GLU A 21 14.68 -18.74 14.10
C GLU A 21 14.51 -19.29 12.68
N GLN A 22 13.85 -20.46 12.54
CA GLN A 22 13.56 -21.04 11.23
C GLN A 22 12.65 -20.15 10.39
N LEU A 23 11.64 -19.49 10.98
CA LEU A 23 10.79 -18.54 10.28
C LEU A 23 11.64 -17.42 9.66
N TYR A 24 12.51 -16.78 10.43
CA TYR A 24 13.37 -15.72 9.90
C TYR A 24 14.36 -16.22 8.87
N PHE A 25 14.91 -17.42 9.07
CA PHE A 25 15.77 -18.08 8.08
C PHE A 25 15.04 -18.30 6.75
N TYR A 26 13.80 -18.82 6.77
CA TYR A 26 13.04 -19.07 5.55
C TYR A 26 12.54 -17.78 4.88
N LEU A 27 12.22 -16.72 5.64
CA LEU A 27 11.93 -15.41 5.07
C LEU A 27 13.12 -14.88 4.26
N ALA A 28 14.34 -14.98 4.80
CA ALA A 28 15.56 -14.62 4.10
C ALA A 28 15.81 -15.52 2.88
N LYS A 29 15.53 -16.82 3.00
CA LYS A 29 15.70 -17.80 1.91
C LYS A 29 14.71 -17.59 0.74
N VAL A 30 13.48 -17.16 1.02
CA VAL A 30 12.46 -16.90 0.00
C VAL A 30 12.69 -15.55 -0.70
N ARG A 31 13.22 -14.55 0.00
CA ARG A 31 13.38 -13.16 -0.50
C ARG A 31 13.97 -13.07 -1.93
N PRO A 32 15.08 -13.74 -2.29
CA PRO A 32 15.66 -13.62 -3.63
C PRO A 32 14.72 -14.07 -4.75
N ASN A 33 13.79 -14.98 -4.45
CA ASN A 33 12.84 -15.56 -5.41
C ASN A 33 11.43 -14.96 -5.28
N ALA A 34 11.19 -14.07 -4.32
CA ALA A 34 9.84 -13.60 -3.99
C ALA A 34 9.12 -12.97 -5.18
N VAL A 35 9.83 -12.15 -5.97
CA VAL A 35 9.30 -11.52 -7.19
C VAL A 35 9.00 -12.58 -8.25
N SER A 36 9.92 -13.49 -8.52
CA SER A 36 9.69 -14.57 -9.50
C SER A 36 8.53 -15.48 -9.12
N LEU A 37 8.34 -15.78 -7.83
CA LEU A 37 7.23 -16.59 -7.34
C LEU A 37 5.86 -15.94 -7.59
N VAL A 38 5.76 -14.61 -7.48
CA VAL A 38 4.53 -13.89 -7.83
C VAL A 38 4.38 -13.72 -9.34
N ASP A 39 5.48 -13.53 -10.07
CA ASP A 39 5.48 -13.43 -11.55
C ASP A 39 5.05 -14.74 -12.23
N SER A 40 5.30 -15.90 -11.62
CA SER A 40 4.88 -17.22 -12.13
C SER A 40 3.37 -17.40 -12.30
N TRP A 41 2.55 -16.50 -11.74
CA TRP A 41 1.10 -16.48 -11.97
C TRP A 41 0.71 -15.78 -13.29
N GLU A 42 1.65 -15.08 -13.91
CA GLU A 42 1.56 -14.48 -15.24
C GLU A 42 0.41 -13.46 -15.44
N PHE A 43 0.02 -12.74 -14.39
CA PHE A 43 -1.00 -11.72 -14.50
C PHE A 43 -0.58 -10.56 -15.42
N SER A 44 -1.47 -10.21 -16.35
CA SER A 44 -1.25 -9.03 -17.20
C SER A 44 -1.54 -7.72 -16.42
N ASP A 45 -0.93 -6.58 -16.79
CA ASP A 45 -1.26 -5.28 -16.16
C ASP A 45 -2.74 -4.90 -16.36
N ILE A 46 -3.36 -5.40 -17.44
CA ILE A 46 -4.79 -5.21 -17.76
C ILE A 46 -5.67 -5.98 -16.77
N GLU A 47 -5.20 -7.14 -16.34
CA GLU A 47 -5.86 -8.01 -15.37
C GLU A 47 -5.61 -7.55 -13.92
N LEU A 48 -4.34 -7.27 -13.57
CA LEU A 48 -3.93 -6.85 -12.23
C LEU A 48 -4.42 -5.45 -11.86
N ARG A 49 -4.54 -4.54 -12.85
CA ARG A 49 -5.09 -3.18 -12.70
C ARG A 49 -4.49 -2.37 -11.55
N SER A 50 -3.21 -2.56 -11.27
CA SER A 50 -2.49 -1.87 -10.20
C SER A 50 -1.39 -0.98 -10.75
N VAL A 51 -1.39 0.30 -10.37
CA VAL A 51 -0.30 1.23 -10.72
C VAL A 51 0.97 0.95 -9.90
N LEU A 52 0.82 0.46 -8.66
CA LEU A 52 1.94 0.09 -7.80
C LEU A 52 2.53 -1.27 -8.18
N GLY A 53 1.70 -2.20 -8.68
CA GLY A 53 2.10 -3.55 -9.08
C GLY A 53 2.44 -3.68 -10.56
N ARG A 54 2.82 -2.61 -11.24
CA ARG A 54 3.16 -2.67 -12.68
C ARG A 54 4.33 -3.60 -12.93
N ARG A 55 4.22 -4.43 -13.97
CA ARG A 55 5.28 -5.38 -14.38
C ARG A 55 6.60 -4.70 -14.75
N ASP A 56 6.54 -3.50 -15.33
CA ASP A 56 7.74 -2.77 -15.79
C ASP A 56 8.48 -2.03 -14.66
N GLY A 57 7.97 -2.05 -13.43
CA GLY A 57 8.56 -1.33 -12.30
C GLY A 57 8.53 0.19 -12.42
N HIS A 58 7.95 0.77 -13.47
CA HIS A 58 7.86 2.22 -13.68
C HIS A 58 6.74 2.84 -12.84
N VAL A 59 6.79 2.65 -11.52
CA VAL A 59 5.72 3.05 -10.59
C VAL A 59 5.56 4.57 -10.54
N TYR A 60 6.61 5.32 -10.22
CA TYR A 60 6.48 6.76 -9.94
C TYR A 60 5.94 7.61 -11.10
N PRO A 61 6.45 7.47 -12.35
CA PRO A 61 5.91 8.25 -13.47
C PRO A 61 4.43 7.92 -13.74
N ASN A 62 4.06 6.65 -13.62
CA ASN A 62 2.68 6.20 -13.84
C ASN A 62 1.75 6.60 -12.70
N LEU A 63 2.21 6.59 -11.45
CA LEU A 63 1.46 7.09 -10.30
C LEU A 63 1.18 8.58 -10.42
N PHE A 64 2.16 9.36 -10.87
CA PHE A 64 1.98 10.78 -11.14
C PHE A 64 0.98 11.02 -12.29
N LYS A 65 1.07 10.27 -13.38
CA LYS A 65 0.11 10.33 -14.49
C LYS A 65 -1.30 9.98 -14.01
N TRP A 66 -1.43 8.90 -13.23
CA TRP A 66 -2.70 8.44 -12.66
C TRP A 66 -3.34 9.53 -11.77
N ALA A 67 -2.57 10.12 -10.86
CA ALA A 67 -3.04 11.20 -9.99
C ALA A 67 -3.52 12.41 -10.79
N LYS A 68 -2.73 12.88 -11.78
CA LYS A 68 -3.12 13.99 -12.66
C LYS A 68 -4.41 13.72 -13.44
N SER A 69 -4.64 12.48 -13.87
CA SER A 69 -5.85 12.08 -14.59
C SER A 69 -7.08 11.86 -13.69
N SER A 70 -6.92 11.96 -12.37
CA SER A 70 -8.05 11.72 -11.45
C SER A 70 -9.18 12.74 -11.68
N PRO A 71 -10.46 12.35 -11.46
CA PRO A 71 -11.60 13.21 -11.79
C PRO A 71 -11.58 14.58 -11.10
N LEU A 72 -10.93 14.69 -9.94
CA LEU A 72 -10.85 15.92 -9.17
C LEU A 72 -9.92 16.97 -9.81
N ASN A 73 -8.97 16.52 -10.62
CA ASN A 73 -7.97 17.38 -11.27
C ASN A 73 -8.43 17.86 -12.66
N LYS A 74 -9.72 17.70 -13.00
CA LYS A 74 -10.29 18.24 -14.26
C LYS A 74 -10.32 19.76 -14.30
N THR A 75 -10.34 20.41 -13.13
CA THR A 75 -10.37 21.87 -12.98
C THR A 75 -9.39 22.27 -11.89
N ASP A 76 -8.59 23.31 -12.12
CA ASP A 76 -7.63 23.81 -11.13
C ASP A 76 -8.32 24.34 -9.86
N VAL A 77 -9.53 24.89 -10.00
CA VAL A 77 -10.34 25.38 -8.89
C VAL A 77 -11.64 24.59 -8.84
N LEU A 78 -11.86 23.87 -7.74
CA LEU A 78 -13.08 23.09 -7.54
C LEU A 78 -14.30 24.00 -7.35
N PRO A 79 -15.51 23.57 -7.79
CA PRO A 79 -16.73 24.32 -7.57
C PRO A 79 -17.00 24.65 -6.09
N SER A 80 -16.64 23.72 -5.18
CA SER A 80 -16.77 23.92 -3.73
C SER A 80 -15.90 25.06 -3.20
N VAL A 81 -14.75 25.33 -3.85
CA VAL A 81 -13.89 26.47 -3.49
C VAL A 81 -14.60 27.77 -3.84
N THR A 82 -15.14 27.89 -5.05
CA THR A 82 -15.83 29.10 -5.50
C THR A 82 -17.14 29.33 -4.74
N GLN A 83 -17.91 28.27 -4.49
CA GLN A 83 -19.24 28.36 -3.89
C GLN A 83 -19.20 28.59 -2.37
N TYR A 84 -18.25 27.97 -1.66
CA TYR A 84 -18.25 27.94 -0.20
C TYR A 84 -16.97 28.51 0.42
N LEU A 85 -15.80 28.00 0.01
CA LEU A 85 -14.54 28.34 0.71
C LEU A 85 -14.10 29.78 0.45
N LYS A 86 -14.23 30.28 -0.78
CA LYS A 86 -13.81 31.62 -1.16
C LYS A 86 -14.65 32.70 -0.43
N PRO A 87 -16.00 32.66 -0.43
CA PRO A 87 -16.79 33.61 0.36
C PRO A 87 -16.48 33.54 1.87
N MET A 88 -16.23 32.34 2.41
CA MET A 88 -15.86 32.15 3.81
C MET A 88 -14.52 32.85 4.13
N MET A 89 -13.51 32.67 3.29
CA MET A 89 -12.19 33.30 3.45
C MET A 89 -12.26 34.83 3.33
N GLU A 90 -13.03 35.34 2.37
CA GLU A 90 -13.22 36.79 2.16
C GLU A 90 -13.91 37.44 3.38
N LYS A 91 -14.98 36.81 3.90
CA LYS A 91 -15.67 37.29 5.10
C LYS A 91 -14.75 37.31 6.33
N ALA A 92 -13.95 36.25 6.54
CA ALA A 92 -12.99 36.18 7.64
C ALA A 92 -11.87 37.22 7.54
N ARG A 93 -11.48 37.60 6.31
CA ARG A 93 -10.50 38.65 6.07
C ARG A 93 -11.09 40.04 6.33
N GLN A 94 -12.34 40.27 5.96
CA GLN A 94 -13.04 41.53 6.20
C GLN A 94 -13.34 41.76 7.70
N SER A 95 -13.61 40.71 8.47
CA SER A 95 -13.89 40.84 9.91
C SER A 95 -12.65 41.10 10.79
N LYS A 96 -11.45 41.07 10.21
CA LYS A 96 -10.18 41.39 10.90
C LYS A 96 -9.68 42.82 10.65
N LEU A 97 -10.37 43.56 9.77
CA LEU A 97 -10.22 45.00 9.55
C LEU A 97 -11.31 45.73 10.33
#